data_AF-A0A087XIW1-F1
#
_entry.id   AF-A0A087XIW1-F1
#
_cell.length_a   1.000
_cell.length_b   1.000
_cell.length_c   1.000
_cell.angle_alpha   90.00
_cell.angle_beta   90.00
_cell.angle_gamma   90.00
#
_symmetry.space_group_name_H-M   'P 1'
#
loop_
_entity.id
_entity.type
_entity.pdbx_description
1 polymer ?
#
loop_
_entity_poly.entity_id
_entity_poly.type
_entity_poly.pdbx_seq_one_letter_code
_entity_poly.pdbx_strand_id
1 'polypeptide(L)'
;VEMMGIKERRAVNVKGLLRRNWLLIATVLSVLIGISLGIVVREYATLSHLHKQYFGFPGEILMRMLKLVILPLIISSMITGVAALDSEVSGKIGLRAVIYYFSTTIIAVILGIILVMTIKPGVSQEAENIDRAGTTPNVTTVDTLLDLLRNMFPENLVQACFQQYKTKRKELEPGKVLSNTTTIPPLAITVMTVVENITREYKIVGAYSDGINVLGLIVFCVAFGLVIGKMGDKGRILLEFFDALNEATMKLVQIIMCYMPFGILFLIAAKIIEVEDWEIFRKMGLYMVTVLSGLAIHATICLPFIFFIIVRKNPYTFTLGMAQALVTALMISSSSATLPVTFRCAEENNRIDKRITRFVLPVGATINMDGTALYEAVAAIFIAQLNDYPLDVGQIVTISITATVASIGAAGVPNAGLVTMVIVLTAVGLPASDVTLIVAVDWLLDRFRTMINVLGDAYGAGIVQKLSKRELERMDLISDVDVANPFALETTLDDEECEKKSYVNGGFTVDKTDAISFTETSQF
;
A
#
# COMPACT_ATOMS: atom_id res chain seq x y z
N VAL A 1 -62.10 0.82 5.34
CA VAL A 1 -62.28 2.23 5.76
C VAL A 1 -61.72 2.29 7.17
N GLU A 2 -60.54 2.81 7.48
CA GLU A 2 -59.67 3.78 6.83
C GLU A 2 -58.25 3.62 7.39
N MET A 3 -57.25 3.86 6.54
CA MET A 3 -55.83 3.91 6.90
C MET A 3 -55.51 5.13 7.77
N MET A 4 -54.63 4.96 8.77
CA MET A 4 -53.65 5.96 9.24
C MET A 4 -52.70 5.22 10.20
N GLY A 5 -51.48 4.81 9.83
CA GLY A 5 -50.46 5.63 9.20
C GLY A 5 -49.60 6.36 10.26
N ILE A 6 -49.17 5.68 11.34
CA ILE A 6 -48.17 6.23 12.27
C ILE A 6 -46.81 6.19 11.57
N LYS A 7 -46.51 7.28 10.90
CA LYS A 7 -45.22 7.59 10.29
C LYS A 7 -44.25 7.93 11.43
N GLU A 8 -43.54 6.93 11.96
CA GLU A 8 -42.39 7.17 12.83
C GLU A 8 -41.37 8.05 12.07
N ARG A 9 -41.33 9.34 12.40
CA ARG A 9 -40.22 10.20 12.01
C ARG A 9 -38.98 9.68 12.73
N ARG A 10 -38.11 8.94 12.03
CA ARG A 10 -36.71 8.77 12.42
C ARG A 10 -36.07 10.16 12.53
N ALA A 11 -36.16 10.79 13.70
CA ALA A 11 -35.30 11.91 14.03
C ALA A 11 -33.88 11.35 14.03
N VAL A 12 -33.14 11.60 12.95
CA VAL A 12 -31.73 11.24 12.84
C VAL A 12 -31.04 11.84 14.04
N ASN A 13 -30.47 11.01 14.92
CA ASN A 13 -29.77 11.48 16.11
C ASN A 13 -28.46 12.15 15.66
N VAL A 14 -28.55 13.43 15.29
CA VAL A 14 -27.46 14.22 14.69
C VAL A 14 -26.26 14.27 15.63
N LYS A 15 -26.48 14.38 16.95
CA LYS A 15 -25.38 14.34 17.95
C LYS A 15 -24.68 12.98 18.00
N GLY A 16 -25.44 11.89 17.92
CA GLY A 16 -24.89 10.53 17.85
C GLY A 16 -24.10 10.27 16.56
N LEU A 17 -24.61 10.77 15.44
CA LEU A 17 -23.95 10.70 14.14
C LEU A 17 -22.65 11.53 14.12
N LEU A 18 -22.67 12.76 14.66
CA LEU A 18 -21.48 13.62 14.76
C LEU A 18 -20.40 12.99 15.62
N ARG A 19 -20.77 12.43 16.78
CA ARG A 19 -19.79 11.83 17.70
C ARG A 19 -19.16 10.56 17.12
N ARG A 20 -19.93 9.77 16.37
CA ARG A 20 -19.44 8.53 15.75
C ARG A 20 -18.54 8.78 14.54
N ASN A 21 -18.76 9.88 13.81
CA ASN A 21 -18.07 10.20 12.57
C ASN A 21 -17.22 11.48 12.67
N TRP A 22 -16.81 11.86 13.89
CA TRP A 22 -16.20 13.17 14.13
C TRP A 22 -14.93 13.38 13.31
N LEU A 23 -14.11 12.33 13.16
CA LEU A 23 -12.84 12.39 12.44
C LEU A 23 -13.05 12.68 10.96
N LEU A 24 -14.01 12.01 10.32
CA LEU A 24 -14.40 12.29 8.93
C LEU A 24 -14.87 13.74 8.77
N ILE A 25 -15.79 14.18 9.63
CA ILE A 25 -16.38 15.52 9.54
C ILE A 25 -15.29 16.57 9.74
N ALA A 26 -14.41 16.36 10.70
CA ALA A 26 -13.26 17.23 10.96
C ALA A 26 -12.33 17.29 9.74
N THR A 27 -11.98 16.16 9.12
CA THR A 27 -11.11 16.14 7.93
C THR A 27 -11.75 16.85 6.74
N VAL A 28 -13.04 16.59 6.44
CA VAL A 28 -13.74 17.26 5.34
C VAL A 28 -13.81 18.77 5.58
N LEU A 29 -14.14 19.18 6.81
CA LEU A 29 -14.20 20.59 7.19
C LEU A 29 -12.80 21.24 7.08
N SER A 30 -11.76 20.56 7.56
CA SER A 30 -10.37 21.00 7.44
C SER A 30 -9.91 21.19 6.01
N VAL A 31 -10.35 20.33 5.08
CA VAL A 31 -10.06 20.51 3.65
C VAL A 31 -10.75 21.76 3.11
N LEU A 32 -12.05 21.92 3.37
CA LEU A 32 -12.79 23.08 2.88
C LEU A 32 -12.24 24.39 3.44
N ILE A 33 -11.89 24.40 4.73
CA ILE A 33 -11.24 25.54 5.39
C ILE A 33 -9.83 25.74 4.82
N GLY A 34 -9.05 24.69 4.63
CA GLY A 34 -7.71 24.77 4.05
C GLY A 34 -7.70 25.33 2.63
N ILE A 35 -8.66 24.91 1.79
CA ILE A 35 -8.85 25.48 0.45
C ILE A 35 -9.19 26.96 0.52
N SER A 36 -10.19 27.31 1.35
CA SER A 36 -10.64 28.68 1.51
C SER A 36 -9.52 29.59 2.02
N LEU A 37 -8.80 29.13 3.05
CA LEU A 37 -7.67 29.84 3.65
C LEU A 37 -6.52 30.01 2.66
N GLY A 38 -6.18 28.96 1.89
CA GLY A 38 -5.15 29.03 0.85
C GLY A 38 -5.46 30.06 -0.23
N ILE A 39 -6.72 30.11 -0.70
CA ILE A 39 -7.17 31.09 -1.71
C ILE A 39 -7.13 32.51 -1.14
N VAL A 40 -7.67 32.72 0.07
CA VAL A 40 -7.66 34.04 0.73
C VAL A 40 -6.24 34.53 0.97
N VAL A 41 -5.34 33.68 1.47
CA VAL A 41 -3.94 34.09 1.69
C VAL A 41 -3.25 34.38 0.37
N ARG A 42 -3.51 33.61 -0.69
CA ARG A 42 -2.95 33.86 -2.02
C ARG A 42 -3.41 35.19 -2.62
N GLU A 43 -4.68 35.55 -2.46
CA GLU A 43 -5.27 36.74 -3.06
C GLU A 43 -4.96 38.02 -2.28
N TYR A 44 -4.91 37.94 -0.94
CA TYR A 44 -4.76 39.11 -0.07
C TYR A 44 -3.36 39.29 0.53
N ALA A 45 -2.47 38.29 0.47
CA ALA A 45 -1.14 38.37 1.08
C ALA A 45 -0.01 37.88 0.15
N THR A 46 0.95 38.76 -0.15
CA THR A 46 2.20 38.37 -0.83
C THR A 46 3.21 37.85 0.20
N LEU A 47 3.15 36.56 0.51
CA LEU A 47 4.10 35.91 1.41
C LEU A 47 5.45 35.65 0.71
N SER A 48 6.56 36.03 1.37
CA SER A 48 7.90 35.59 0.99
C SER A 48 8.06 34.06 1.12
N HIS A 49 8.95 33.45 0.34
CA HIS A 49 9.21 32.01 0.33
C HIS A 49 9.41 31.41 1.73
N LEU A 50 10.16 32.12 2.60
CA LEU A 50 10.37 31.69 3.98
C LEU A 50 9.06 31.63 4.79
N HIS A 51 8.19 32.63 4.64
CA HIS A 51 6.92 32.68 5.35
C HIS A 51 5.92 31.63 4.82
N LYS A 52 5.98 31.28 3.53
CA LYS A 52 5.22 30.15 2.97
C LYS A 52 5.62 28.83 3.63
N GLN A 53 6.92 28.60 3.85
CA GLN A 53 7.41 27.42 4.57
C GLN A 53 6.94 27.38 6.02
N TYR A 54 7.01 28.50 6.75
CA TYR A 54 6.50 28.57 8.12
C TYR A 54 4.99 28.34 8.21
N PHE A 55 4.23 28.85 7.24
CA PHE A 55 2.79 28.64 7.15
C PHE A 55 2.45 27.15 6.95
N GLY A 56 3.22 26.42 6.14
CA GLY A 56 3.04 24.99 5.88
C GLY A 56 3.56 24.05 6.98
N PHE A 57 4.22 24.56 8.02
CA PHE A 57 4.91 23.75 9.02
C PHE A 57 4.02 22.71 9.74
N PRO A 58 2.76 22.99 10.15
CA PRO A 58 1.90 21.95 10.72
C PRO A 58 1.63 20.79 9.75
N GLY A 59 1.53 21.08 8.45
CA GLY A 59 1.44 20.06 7.41
C GLY A 59 2.72 19.22 7.30
N GLU A 60 3.89 19.85 7.42
CA GLU A 60 5.17 19.15 7.43
C GLU A 60 5.29 18.18 8.62
N ILE A 61 4.87 18.61 9.82
CA ILE A 61 4.88 17.76 11.02
C ILE A 61 3.98 16.54 10.83
N LEU A 62 2.80 16.69 10.23
CA LEU A 62 1.93 15.55 9.88
C LEU A 62 2.68 14.55 8.98
N MET A 63 3.35 15.04 7.93
CA MET A 63 4.11 14.18 7.01
C MET A 63 5.27 13.45 7.70
N ARG A 64 5.96 14.11 8.65
CA ARG A 64 7.02 13.48 9.45
C ARG A 64 6.47 12.40 10.38
N MET A 65 5.34 12.65 11.04
CA MET A 65 4.67 11.68 11.91
C MET A 65 4.22 10.44 11.11
N LEU A 66 3.66 10.63 9.91
CA LEU A 66 3.30 9.52 9.03
C LEU A 66 4.53 8.73 8.59
N LYS A 67 5.63 9.38 8.18
CA LYS A 67 6.89 8.69 7.81
C LYS A 67 7.50 7.89 8.96
N LEU A 68 7.38 8.38 10.20
CA LEU A 68 7.92 7.72 11.40
C LEU A 68 7.29 6.34 11.64
N VAL A 69 5.97 6.22 11.48
CA VAL A 69 5.25 4.97 11.80
C VAL A 69 5.36 3.89 10.74
N ILE A 70 5.84 4.23 9.55
CA ILE A 70 5.81 3.32 8.40
C ILE A 70 6.79 2.16 8.55
N LEU A 71 8.02 2.43 8.98
CA LEU A 71 9.04 1.40 9.16
C LEU A 71 8.59 0.30 10.15
N PRO A 72 8.19 0.60 11.40
CA PRO A 72 7.75 -0.44 12.33
C PRO A 72 6.46 -1.13 11.87
N LEU A 73 5.56 -0.41 11.20
CA LEU A 73 4.30 -0.96 10.71
C LEU A 73 4.53 -1.96 9.58
N ILE A 74 5.33 -1.64 8.56
CA ILE A 74 5.64 -2.55 7.45
C ILE A 74 6.29 -3.83 7.98
N ILE A 75 7.30 -3.71 8.84
CA ILE A 75 8.03 -4.88 9.35
C ILE A 75 7.08 -5.78 10.16
N SER A 76 6.39 -5.21 11.14
CA SER A 76 5.51 -5.98 12.03
C SER A 76 4.30 -6.58 11.31
N SER A 77 3.59 -5.79 10.49
CA SER A 77 2.41 -6.25 9.75
C SER A 77 2.75 -7.30 8.69
N MET A 78 3.88 -7.18 7.98
CA MET A 78 4.25 -8.14 6.92
C MET A 78 4.68 -9.47 7.52
N ILE A 79 5.48 -9.46 8.59
CA ILE A 79 5.94 -10.69 9.23
C ILE A 79 4.76 -11.49 9.79
N THR A 80 3.86 -10.83 10.53
CA THR A 80 2.69 -11.52 11.12
C THR A 80 1.70 -11.97 10.05
N GLY A 81 1.45 -11.14 9.04
CA GLY A 81 0.54 -11.45 7.94
C GLY A 81 0.96 -12.68 7.14
N VAL A 82 2.26 -12.84 6.87
CA VAL A 82 2.79 -13.97 6.09
C VAL A 82 3.00 -15.21 6.96
N ALA A 83 3.43 -15.06 8.21
CA ALA A 83 3.61 -16.20 9.11
C ALA A 83 2.29 -16.91 9.46
N ALA A 84 1.17 -16.19 9.44
CA ALA A 84 -0.16 -16.76 9.62
C ALA A 84 -0.59 -17.72 8.47
N LEU A 85 0.14 -17.76 7.34
CA LEU A 85 -0.23 -18.52 6.16
C LEU A 85 0.03 -20.04 6.27
N ASP A 86 0.87 -20.48 7.21
CA ASP A 86 1.48 -21.82 7.21
C ASP A 86 0.83 -22.81 8.19
N SER A 87 -0.27 -23.43 7.77
CA SER A 87 -0.69 -24.74 8.30
C SER A 87 -0.97 -25.69 7.13
N GLU A 88 -0.71 -27.00 7.27
CA GLU A 88 -0.75 -27.97 6.14
C GLU A 88 -2.10 -28.02 5.39
N VAL A 89 -3.20 -27.69 6.05
CA VAL A 89 -4.54 -27.55 5.43
C VAL A 89 -4.80 -26.12 4.93
N SER A 90 -4.16 -25.14 5.55
CA SER A 90 -4.17 -23.73 5.16
C SER A 90 -3.36 -23.44 3.90
N GLY A 91 -2.31 -24.21 3.59
CA GLY A 91 -1.42 -23.92 2.45
C GLY A 91 -2.13 -23.82 1.09
N LYS A 92 -3.10 -24.69 0.80
CA LYS A 92 -3.88 -24.65 -0.45
C LYS A 92 -4.88 -23.50 -0.48
N ILE A 93 -5.54 -23.25 0.65
CA ILE A 93 -6.51 -22.15 0.82
C ILE A 93 -5.76 -20.81 0.65
N GLY A 94 -4.60 -20.67 1.29
CA GLY A 94 -3.76 -19.50 1.21
C GLY A 94 -3.09 -19.31 -0.14
N LEU A 95 -2.62 -20.36 -0.80
CA LEU A 95 -2.10 -20.24 -2.15
C LEU A 95 -3.16 -19.70 -3.13
N ARG A 96 -4.41 -20.17 -3.01
CA ARG A 96 -5.52 -19.64 -3.83
C ARG A 96 -5.80 -18.16 -3.54
N ALA A 97 -5.76 -17.76 -2.27
CA ALA A 97 -5.93 -16.35 -1.88
C ALA A 97 -4.81 -15.47 -2.46
N VAL A 98 -3.55 -15.88 -2.31
CA VAL A 98 -2.38 -15.16 -2.82
C VAL A 98 -2.45 -15.02 -4.35
N ILE A 99 -2.74 -16.10 -5.07
CA ILE A 99 -2.91 -16.05 -6.54
C ILE A 99 -4.01 -15.07 -6.93
N TYR A 100 -5.14 -15.08 -6.23
CA TYR A 100 -6.22 -14.14 -6.46
C TYR A 100 -5.77 -12.69 -6.25
N TYR A 101 -5.13 -12.38 -5.11
CA TYR A 101 -4.67 -11.02 -4.78
C TYR A 101 -3.68 -10.45 -5.79
N PHE A 102 -2.67 -11.23 -6.19
CA PHE A 102 -1.73 -10.78 -7.22
C PHE A 102 -2.43 -10.55 -8.55
N SER A 103 -3.38 -11.41 -8.91
CA SER A 103 -4.11 -11.29 -10.18
C SER A 103 -4.99 -10.04 -10.22
N THR A 104 -5.76 -9.77 -9.17
CA THR A 104 -6.63 -8.57 -9.10
C THR A 104 -5.82 -7.30 -9.06
N THR A 105 -4.71 -7.29 -8.31
CA THR A 105 -3.84 -6.11 -8.19
C THR A 105 -3.20 -5.77 -9.53
N ILE A 106 -2.69 -6.77 -10.27
CA ILE A 106 -2.14 -6.55 -11.62
C ILE A 106 -3.22 -6.03 -12.58
N ILE A 107 -4.44 -6.58 -12.53
CA ILE A 107 -5.57 -6.09 -13.35
C ILE A 107 -5.91 -4.63 -13.01
N ALA A 108 -5.92 -4.27 -11.72
CA ALA A 108 -6.17 -2.90 -11.26
C ALA A 108 -5.10 -1.92 -11.77
N VAL A 109 -3.82 -2.31 -11.69
CA VAL A 109 -2.70 -1.52 -12.21
C VAL A 109 -2.79 -1.32 -13.71
N ILE A 110 -3.02 -2.40 -14.49
CA ILE A 110 -3.17 -2.32 -15.95
C ILE A 110 -4.33 -1.39 -16.32
N LEU A 111 -5.47 -1.52 -15.63
CA LEU A 111 -6.62 -0.64 -15.84
C LEU A 111 -6.26 0.82 -15.56
N GLY A 112 -5.56 1.10 -14.46
CA GLY A 112 -5.07 2.44 -14.11
C GLY A 112 -4.18 3.03 -15.20
N ILE A 113 -3.19 2.26 -15.66
CA ILE A 113 -2.27 2.65 -16.74
C ILE A 113 -3.04 2.96 -18.03
N ILE A 114 -3.96 2.09 -18.44
CA ILE A 114 -4.78 2.31 -19.64
C ILE A 114 -5.57 3.61 -19.51
N LEU A 115 -6.23 3.85 -18.36
CA LEU A 115 -7.05 5.04 -18.17
C LEU A 115 -6.23 6.33 -18.18
N VAL A 116 -5.12 6.39 -17.46
CA VAL A 116 -4.29 7.61 -17.38
C VAL A 116 -3.57 7.93 -18.68
N MET A 117 -3.17 6.90 -19.45
CA MET A 117 -2.58 7.09 -20.77
C MET A 117 -3.62 7.52 -21.81
N THR A 118 -4.88 7.16 -21.61
CA THR A 118 -5.99 7.56 -22.50
C THR A 118 -6.48 8.97 -22.19
N ILE A 119 -6.73 9.28 -20.92
CA ILE A 119 -7.28 10.58 -20.47
C ILE A 119 -6.21 11.67 -20.47
N LYS A 120 -4.95 11.30 -20.20
CA LYS A 120 -3.79 12.21 -20.09
C LYS A 120 -4.05 13.42 -19.18
N PRO A 121 -4.30 13.22 -17.88
CA PRO A 121 -4.66 14.31 -16.98
C PRO A 121 -3.55 15.37 -16.75
N GLY A 122 -2.28 15.03 -16.97
CA GLY A 122 -1.14 15.92 -16.67
C GLY A 122 -0.72 16.85 -17.80
N VAL A 123 -1.14 16.59 -19.04
CA VAL A 123 -0.74 17.42 -20.20
C VAL A 123 -1.59 18.70 -20.26
N SER A 124 -0.96 19.83 -20.57
CA SER A 124 -1.70 21.08 -20.83
C SER A 124 -2.44 20.95 -22.16
N GLN A 125 -3.74 21.28 -22.19
CA GLN A 125 -4.56 21.15 -23.41
C GLN A 125 -4.32 22.29 -24.41
N GLU A 126 -3.56 23.33 -24.02
CA GLU A 126 -3.26 24.51 -24.85
C GLU A 126 -1.77 24.69 -25.16
N ALA A 127 -0.89 23.76 -24.82
CA ALA A 127 0.56 23.92 -25.03
C ALA A 127 1.05 23.09 -26.23
N GLU A 128 0.88 23.63 -27.43
CA GLU A 128 1.61 23.15 -28.61
C GLU A 128 3.06 23.69 -28.66
N ASN A 129 3.49 24.58 -27.76
CA ASN A 129 4.88 25.05 -27.68
C ASN A 129 5.21 25.66 -26.30
N ILE A 130 5.57 24.83 -25.32
CA ILE A 130 6.34 25.33 -24.17
C ILE A 130 7.50 24.35 -23.94
N ASP A 131 8.66 24.69 -24.49
CA ASP A 131 9.94 24.07 -24.15
C ASP A 131 10.30 24.41 -22.70
N ARG A 132 9.81 23.60 -21.75
CA ARG A 132 10.39 23.57 -20.41
C ARG A 132 11.63 22.69 -20.47
N ALA A 133 12.79 23.32 -20.56
CA ALA A 133 14.11 22.69 -20.51
C ALA A 133 14.39 22.09 -19.13
N GLY A 134 13.73 20.98 -18.80
CA GLY A 134 14.18 20.05 -17.76
C GLY A 134 15.25 19.16 -18.37
N THR A 135 16.47 19.20 -17.83
CA THR A 135 17.48 18.18 -18.15
C THR A 135 16.95 16.82 -17.70
N THR A 136 16.49 16.00 -18.65
CA THR A 136 16.11 14.62 -18.38
C THR A 136 17.36 13.88 -17.89
N PRO A 137 17.36 13.28 -16.68
CA PRO A 137 18.47 12.45 -16.30
C PRO A 137 18.53 11.28 -17.29
N ASN A 138 19.69 11.07 -17.93
CA ASN A 138 19.97 9.95 -18.82
C ASN A 138 19.96 8.63 -18.04
N VAL A 139 18.79 8.20 -17.58
CA VAL A 139 18.58 6.92 -16.91
C VAL A 139 18.00 5.99 -17.96
N THR A 140 18.77 4.99 -18.35
CA THR A 140 18.25 3.94 -19.24
C THR A 140 17.34 3.00 -18.47
N THR A 141 16.30 2.50 -19.13
CA THR A 141 15.32 1.55 -18.59
C THR A 141 15.95 0.29 -18.00
N VAL A 142 17.02 -0.21 -18.62
CA VAL A 142 17.78 -1.37 -18.13
C VAL A 142 18.36 -1.11 -16.74
N ASP A 143 18.96 0.07 -16.52
CA ASP A 143 19.55 0.42 -15.23
C ASP A 143 18.48 0.48 -14.13
N THR A 144 17.29 1.03 -14.43
CA THR A 144 16.16 1.06 -13.47
C THR A 144 15.65 -0.33 -13.10
N LEU A 145 15.54 -1.24 -14.08
CA LEU A 145 15.09 -2.61 -13.82
C LEU A 145 16.13 -3.39 -13.00
N LEU A 146 17.41 -3.21 -13.30
CA LEU A 146 18.49 -3.82 -12.52
C LEU A 146 18.56 -3.24 -11.11
N ASP A 147 18.31 -1.95 -10.93
CA ASP A 147 18.27 -1.31 -9.60
C ASP A 147 17.07 -1.77 -8.78
N LEU A 148 15.93 -2.06 -9.41
CA LEU A 148 14.80 -2.70 -8.76
C LEU A 148 15.21 -4.05 -8.16
N LEU A 149 15.86 -4.91 -8.95
CA LEU A 149 16.36 -6.21 -8.48
C LEU A 149 17.43 -6.07 -7.39
N ARG A 150 18.35 -5.12 -7.50
CA ARG A 150 19.36 -4.84 -6.46
C ARG A 150 18.70 -4.39 -5.16
N ASN A 151 17.67 -3.55 -5.23
CA ASN A 151 16.96 -3.08 -4.05
C ASN A 151 16.08 -4.17 -3.40
N MET A 152 15.65 -5.21 -4.13
CA MET A 152 14.98 -6.38 -3.52
C MET A 152 15.88 -7.15 -2.55
N PHE A 153 17.20 -7.13 -2.76
CA PHE A 153 18.19 -7.81 -1.93
C PHE A 153 19.22 -6.81 -1.40
N PRO A 154 18.87 -6.00 -0.38
CA PRO A 154 19.78 -5.00 0.15
C PRO A 154 21.02 -5.64 0.79
N GLU A 155 22.19 -5.02 0.62
CA GLU A 155 23.45 -5.49 1.21
C GLU A 155 23.42 -5.46 2.75
N ASN A 156 22.61 -4.56 3.33
CA ASN A 156 22.44 -4.42 4.77
C ASN A 156 21.00 -4.01 5.15
N LEU A 157 20.39 -4.74 6.08
CA LEU A 157 19.01 -4.52 6.50
C LEU A 157 18.83 -3.20 7.27
N VAL A 158 19.78 -2.83 8.13
CA VAL A 158 19.73 -1.58 8.88
C VAL A 158 19.90 -0.40 7.94
N GLN A 159 20.81 -0.49 6.97
CA GLN A 159 20.99 0.54 5.94
C GLN A 159 19.73 0.69 5.07
N ALA A 160 19.04 -0.42 4.75
CA ALA A 160 17.78 -0.39 3.99
C ALA A 160 16.67 0.43 4.69
N CYS A 161 16.74 0.61 6.00
CA CYS A 161 15.79 1.44 6.75
C CYS A 161 15.90 2.95 6.42
N PHE A 162 17.00 3.42 5.80
CA PHE A 162 17.19 4.85 5.52
C PHE A 162 17.91 5.17 4.20
N GLN A 163 18.43 4.17 3.47
CA GLN A 163 19.08 4.34 2.17
C GLN A 163 18.60 3.32 1.13
N GLN A 164 18.63 3.75 -0.14
CA GLN A 164 18.31 2.94 -1.32
C GLN A 164 19.45 2.99 -2.34
N TYR A 165 19.64 1.90 -3.09
CA TYR A 165 20.69 1.77 -4.10
C TYR A 165 20.25 2.39 -5.42
N LYS A 166 21.10 3.23 -6.02
CA LYS A 166 20.87 3.84 -7.34
C LYS A 166 22.15 3.81 -8.17
N THR A 167 22.05 3.34 -9.39
CA THR A 167 23.16 3.38 -10.34
C THR A 167 23.25 4.74 -11.04
N LYS A 168 24.47 5.21 -11.22
CA LYS A 168 24.80 6.37 -12.03
C LYS A 168 25.82 5.96 -13.09
N ARG A 169 25.58 6.35 -14.35
CA ARG A 169 26.57 6.22 -15.41
C ARG A 169 27.56 7.36 -15.30
N LYS A 170 28.84 7.03 -15.10
CA LYS A 170 29.95 7.97 -15.20
C LYS A 170 30.63 7.74 -16.53
N GLU A 171 30.67 8.77 -17.37
CA GLU A 171 31.46 8.75 -18.60
C GLU A 171 32.95 8.63 -18.23
N LEU A 172 33.64 7.68 -18.86
CA LEU A 172 35.08 7.57 -18.73
C LEU A 172 35.68 8.59 -19.69
N GLU A 173 36.39 9.59 -19.15
CA GLU A 173 37.09 10.54 -20.01
C GLU A 173 38.09 9.77 -20.90
N PRO A 174 38.08 10.00 -22.23
CA PRO A 174 39.07 9.38 -23.10
C PRO A 174 40.45 9.81 -22.63
N GLY A 175 41.35 8.85 -22.43
CA GLY A 175 42.72 9.12 -21.97
C GLY A 175 43.35 10.21 -22.83
N LYS A 176 43.98 11.21 -22.19
CA LYS A 176 44.63 12.34 -22.86
C LYS A 176 45.44 11.85 -24.07
N VAL A 177 44.97 12.18 -25.27
CA VAL A 177 45.70 11.90 -26.51
C VAL A 177 47.00 12.71 -26.45
N LEU A 178 48.14 12.02 -26.47
CA LEU A 178 49.46 12.63 -26.56
C LEU A 178 49.60 13.29 -27.93
N SER A 179 49.39 14.60 -28.03
CA SER A 179 49.64 15.38 -29.25
C SER A 179 51.14 15.53 -29.47
N ASN A 180 51.77 14.57 -30.15
CA ASN A 180 53.13 14.75 -30.65
C ASN A 180 53.13 15.81 -31.76
N THR A 181 53.59 17.02 -31.44
CA THR A 181 53.70 18.13 -32.39
C THR A 181 55.08 18.09 -33.03
N THR A 182 55.20 17.63 -34.28
CA THR A 182 56.45 17.71 -35.03
C THR A 182 56.47 19.01 -35.85
N THR A 183 57.31 19.97 -35.47
CA THR A 183 57.46 21.27 -36.14
C THR A 183 58.36 21.18 -37.38
N ILE A 184 57.83 21.48 -38.57
CA ILE A 184 58.63 21.81 -39.78
C ILE A 184 57.96 23.00 -40.50
N PRO A 185 58.67 24.14 -40.74
CA PRO A 185 58.15 25.27 -41.52
C PRO A 185 58.77 25.35 -42.94
N PRO A 186 58.20 26.08 -43.93
CA PRO A 186 56.89 26.72 -43.97
C PRO A 186 56.13 26.35 -45.27
N LEU A 187 55.29 25.32 -45.28
CA LEU A 187 54.16 25.25 -46.21
C LEU A 187 53.14 24.23 -45.72
N ALA A 188 51.94 24.71 -45.41
CA ALA A 188 50.75 23.95 -45.01
C ALA A 188 50.90 23.08 -43.75
N ILE A 189 50.43 23.59 -42.61
CA ILE A 189 50.04 22.75 -41.48
C ILE A 189 48.73 22.05 -41.88
N THR A 190 48.82 20.85 -42.44
CA THR A 190 47.65 19.99 -42.59
C THR A 190 47.38 19.34 -41.24
N VAL A 191 46.48 19.93 -40.44
CA VAL A 191 45.95 19.25 -39.25
C VAL A 191 45.02 18.14 -39.75
N MET A 192 45.55 16.92 -39.84
CA MET A 192 44.73 15.74 -40.10
C MET A 192 44.03 15.37 -38.79
N THR A 193 42.85 15.93 -38.54
CA THR A 193 41.98 15.46 -37.46
C THR A 193 41.42 14.11 -37.88
N VAL A 194 42.07 13.03 -37.45
CA VAL A 194 41.45 11.70 -37.46
C VAL A 194 40.30 11.78 -36.45
N VAL A 195 39.07 11.98 -36.95
CA VAL A 195 37.87 11.78 -36.14
C VAL A 195 37.73 10.27 -35.99
N GLU A 196 38.48 9.67 -35.05
CA GLU A 196 38.10 8.36 -34.56
C GLU A 196 36.66 8.46 -34.08
N ASN A 197 35.84 7.49 -34.46
CA ASN A 197 34.51 7.33 -33.91
C ASN A 197 34.69 6.92 -32.43
N ILE A 198 34.90 7.91 -31.55
CA ILE A 198 35.15 7.68 -30.13
C ILE A 198 33.86 7.12 -29.55
N THR A 199 33.78 5.80 -29.49
CA THR A 199 32.74 5.10 -28.76
C THR A 199 32.86 5.56 -27.31
N ARG A 200 31.89 6.34 -26.82
CA ARG A 200 31.89 6.84 -25.45
C ARG A 200 31.78 5.65 -24.50
N GLU A 201 32.82 5.40 -23.72
CA GLU A 201 32.80 4.35 -22.70
C GLU A 201 32.15 4.89 -21.42
N TYR A 202 31.19 4.14 -20.88
CA TYR A 202 30.52 4.46 -19.64
C TYR A 202 30.84 3.41 -18.59
N LYS A 203 31.11 3.85 -17.36
CA LYS A 203 31.20 2.98 -16.19
C LYS A 203 29.96 3.16 -15.32
N ILE A 204 29.31 2.05 -14.96
CA ILE A 204 28.24 2.04 -13.97
C ILE A 204 28.87 2.18 -12.58
N VAL A 205 28.46 3.20 -11.83
CA VAL A 205 28.88 3.44 -10.45
C VAL A 205 27.65 3.32 -9.56
N GLY A 206 27.71 2.43 -8.57
CA GLY A 206 26.69 2.32 -7.53
C GLY A 206 26.80 3.48 -6.54
N ALA A 207 25.67 4.08 -6.20
CA ALA A 207 25.58 5.09 -5.15
C ALA A 207 24.37 4.79 -4.25
N TYR A 208 24.56 4.93 -2.94
CA TYR A 208 23.45 4.96 -2.00
C TYR A 208 22.87 6.37 -1.96
N SER A 209 21.54 6.45 -2.03
CA SER A 209 20.78 7.71 -1.89
C SER A 209 19.90 7.61 -0.65
N ASP A 210 19.71 8.73 0.04
CA ASP A 210 18.85 8.78 1.21
C ASP A 210 17.39 8.51 0.83
N GLY A 211 16.73 7.65 1.61
CA GLY A 211 15.39 7.17 1.36
C GLY A 211 15.24 5.71 1.81
N ILE A 212 14.11 5.38 2.42
CA ILE A 212 13.85 4.02 2.91
C ILE A 212 13.74 3.06 1.71
N ASN A 213 14.53 1.98 1.71
CA ASN A 213 14.36 0.88 0.75
C ASN A 213 13.24 -0.07 1.22
N VAL A 214 12.01 0.39 1.04
CA VAL A 214 10.80 -0.34 1.42
C VAL A 214 10.69 -1.68 0.68
N LEU A 215 11.09 -1.73 -0.59
CA LEU A 215 11.05 -2.96 -1.41
C LEU A 215 11.89 -4.08 -0.79
N GLY A 216 13.14 -3.79 -0.42
CA GLY A 216 14.02 -4.76 0.22
C GLY A 216 13.51 -5.21 1.60
N LEU A 217 12.92 -4.28 2.36
CA LEU A 217 12.31 -4.60 3.66
C LEU A 217 11.13 -5.55 3.51
N ILE A 218 10.25 -5.35 2.51
CA ILE A 218 9.11 -6.24 2.25
C ILE A 218 9.61 -7.64 1.88
N VAL A 219 10.53 -7.75 0.92
CA VAL A 219 11.07 -9.05 0.47
C VAL A 219 11.68 -9.82 1.65
N PHE A 220 12.45 -9.13 2.48
CA PHE A 220 13.00 -9.70 3.70
C PHE A 220 11.91 -10.14 4.69
N CYS A 221 10.92 -9.28 4.99
CA CYS A 221 9.86 -9.57 5.96
C CYS A 221 8.96 -10.73 5.51
N VAL A 222 8.68 -10.84 4.21
CA VAL A 222 7.93 -11.97 3.65
C VAL A 222 8.73 -13.27 3.82
N ALA A 223 9.99 -13.28 3.42
CA ALA A 223 10.84 -14.46 3.58
C ALA A 223 11.00 -14.86 5.05
N PHE A 224 11.23 -13.88 5.93
CA PHE A 224 11.40 -14.09 7.37
C PHE A 224 10.10 -14.55 8.04
N GLY A 225 8.95 -13.98 7.67
CA GLY A 225 7.63 -14.43 8.13
C GLY A 225 7.33 -15.87 7.74
N LEU A 226 7.65 -16.27 6.50
CA LEU A 226 7.52 -17.67 6.07
C LEU A 226 8.41 -18.62 6.88
N VAL A 227 9.65 -18.20 7.19
CA VAL A 227 10.57 -19.01 8.00
C VAL A 227 10.05 -19.15 9.43
N ILE A 228 9.61 -18.06 10.06
CA ILE A 228 9.03 -18.08 11.42
C ILE A 228 7.80 -18.99 11.48
N GLY A 229 6.90 -18.91 10.49
CA GLY A 229 5.74 -19.79 10.40
C GLY A 229 6.11 -21.27 10.39
N LYS A 230 7.18 -21.62 9.67
CA LYS A 230 7.71 -23.00 9.57
C LYS A 230 8.46 -23.49 10.80
N MET A 231 8.88 -22.60 11.70
CA MET A 231 9.65 -22.96 12.90
C MET A 231 8.80 -23.57 14.02
N GLY A 232 7.47 -23.64 13.85
CA GLY A 232 6.55 -24.21 14.84
C GLY A 232 6.62 -23.45 16.17
N ASP A 233 6.72 -24.18 17.28
CA ASP A 233 6.69 -23.61 18.64
C ASP A 233 7.83 -22.61 18.90
N LYS A 234 9.00 -22.81 18.30
CA LYS A 234 10.14 -21.87 18.43
C LYS A 234 9.86 -20.53 17.75
N GLY A 235 9.08 -20.53 16.67
CA GLY A 235 8.69 -19.32 15.93
C GLY A 235 7.60 -18.52 16.64
N ARG A 236 6.80 -19.16 17.49
CA ARG A 236 5.66 -18.53 18.17
C ARG A 236 6.02 -17.28 18.97
N ILE A 237 7.15 -17.30 19.69
CA ILE A 237 7.58 -16.17 20.51
C ILE A 237 7.88 -14.92 19.66
N LEU A 238 8.44 -15.11 18.46
CA LEU A 238 8.71 -14.02 17.53
C LEU A 238 7.41 -13.51 16.90
N LEU A 239 6.50 -14.41 16.56
CA LEU A 239 5.19 -14.04 16.02
C LEU A 239 4.40 -13.18 17.01
N GLU A 240 4.32 -13.59 18.28
CA GLU A 240 3.65 -12.85 19.34
C GLU A 240 4.32 -11.48 19.60
N PHE A 241 5.66 -11.41 19.53
CA PHE A 241 6.38 -10.14 19.60
C PHE A 241 6.00 -9.16 18.46
N PHE A 242 6.03 -9.63 17.22
CA PHE A 242 5.69 -8.78 16.07
C PHE A 242 4.21 -8.39 16.05
N ASP A 243 3.31 -9.25 16.54
CA ASP A 243 1.89 -8.92 16.65
C ASP A 243 1.64 -7.83 17.71
N ALA A 244 2.27 -7.95 18.88
CA ALA A 244 2.21 -6.90 19.90
C ALA A 244 2.81 -5.57 19.41
N LEU A 245 3.91 -5.61 18.66
CA LEU A 245 4.51 -4.42 18.04
C LEU A 245 3.57 -3.78 17.01
N ASN A 246 2.89 -4.59 16.21
CA ASN A 246 1.90 -4.12 15.24
C ASN A 246 0.74 -3.40 15.93
N GLU A 247 0.15 -4.02 16.97
CA GLU A 247 -0.95 -3.41 17.73
C GLU A 247 -0.53 -2.10 18.41
N ALA A 248 0.66 -2.07 19.01
CA ALA A 248 1.22 -0.86 19.63
C ALA A 248 1.40 0.26 18.59
N THR A 249 1.92 -0.08 17.41
CA THR A 249 2.11 0.88 16.31
C THR A 249 0.77 1.41 15.79
N MET A 250 -0.27 0.57 15.71
CA MET A 250 -1.62 1.00 15.34
C MET A 250 -2.23 1.99 16.33
N LYS A 251 -1.93 1.87 17.63
CA LYS A 251 -2.33 2.88 18.63
C LYS A 251 -1.63 4.22 18.40
N LEU A 252 -0.35 4.22 18.00
CA LEU A 252 0.34 5.46 17.59
C LEU A 252 -0.31 6.07 16.35
N VAL A 253 -0.68 5.27 15.35
CA VAL A 253 -1.40 5.74 14.16
C VAL A 253 -2.69 6.45 14.56
N GLN A 254 -3.47 5.93 15.51
CA GLN A 254 -4.69 6.59 15.98
C GLN A 254 -4.42 7.98 16.59
N ILE A 255 -3.32 8.16 17.31
CA ILE A 255 -2.91 9.47 17.85
C ILE A 255 -2.60 10.43 16.69
N ILE A 256 -1.89 9.96 15.67
CA ILE A 256 -1.58 10.75 14.46
C ILE A 256 -2.87 11.13 13.73
N MET A 257 -3.84 10.22 13.64
CA MET A 257 -5.15 10.50 13.05
C MET A 257 -5.87 11.65 13.75
N CYS A 258 -5.76 11.78 15.09
CA CYS A 258 -6.33 12.92 15.80
C CYS A 258 -5.69 14.27 15.39
N TYR A 259 -4.40 14.27 15.03
CA TYR A 259 -3.70 15.46 14.52
C TYR A 259 -3.99 15.74 13.04
N MET A 260 -4.40 14.71 12.29
CA MET A 260 -4.56 14.78 10.84
C MET A 260 -5.47 15.91 10.34
N PRO A 261 -6.65 16.19 10.91
CA PRO A 261 -7.48 17.31 10.45
C PRO A 261 -6.74 18.66 10.51
N PHE A 262 -5.93 18.88 11.55
CA PHE A 262 -5.16 20.11 11.69
C PHE A 262 -4.01 20.16 10.68
N GLY A 263 -3.25 19.07 10.52
CA GLY A 263 -2.15 19.01 9.56
C GLY A 263 -2.60 19.17 8.10
N ILE A 264 -3.71 18.51 7.71
CA ILE A 264 -4.25 18.58 6.33
C ILE A 264 -4.68 20.01 5.99
N LEU A 265 -5.30 20.74 6.92
CA LEU A 265 -5.73 22.12 6.70
C LEU A 265 -4.56 23.00 6.23
N PHE A 266 -3.45 22.98 6.96
CA PHE A 266 -2.27 23.78 6.62
C PHE A 266 -1.49 23.23 5.42
N LEU A 267 -1.46 21.91 5.24
CA LEU A 267 -0.82 21.30 4.08
C LEU A 267 -1.49 21.74 2.78
N ILE A 268 -2.83 21.68 2.72
CA ILE A 268 -3.60 22.11 1.57
C ILE A 268 -3.47 23.62 1.37
N ALA A 269 -3.63 24.41 2.43
CA ALA A 269 -3.54 25.86 2.33
C ALA A 269 -2.16 26.31 1.83
N ALA A 270 -1.07 25.73 2.34
CA ALA A 270 0.30 26.03 1.91
C ALA A 270 0.52 25.69 0.44
N LYS A 271 0.02 24.53 -0.02
CA LYS A 271 0.14 24.11 -1.43
C LYS A 271 -0.60 25.05 -2.37
N ILE A 272 -1.80 25.51 -1.99
CA ILE A 272 -2.57 26.47 -2.80
C ILE A 272 -1.83 27.80 -2.94
N ILE A 273 -1.09 28.24 -1.92
CA ILE A 273 -0.28 29.47 -1.95
C ILE A 273 0.98 29.32 -2.84
N GLU A 274 1.48 28.11 -3.03
CA GLU A 274 2.59 27.80 -3.93
C GLU A 274 2.15 27.70 -5.40
N VAL A 275 0.89 27.35 -5.67
CA VAL A 275 0.37 27.21 -7.04
C VAL A 275 0.20 28.58 -7.70
N GLU A 276 1.00 28.84 -8.74
CA GLU A 276 0.95 30.08 -9.52
C GLU A 276 -0.20 30.08 -10.54
N ASP A 277 -0.53 28.92 -11.12
CA ASP A 277 -1.52 28.77 -12.20
C ASP A 277 -2.78 28.01 -11.81
N TRP A 278 -3.95 28.54 -12.18
CA TRP A 278 -5.24 27.84 -12.01
C TRP A 278 -5.35 26.58 -12.87
N GLU A 279 -4.53 26.44 -13.91
CA GLU A 279 -4.51 25.24 -14.75
C GLU A 279 -4.11 23.99 -13.93
N ILE A 280 -3.27 24.13 -12.91
CA ILE A 280 -2.87 23.01 -12.04
C ILE A 280 -4.10 22.42 -11.34
N PHE A 281 -5.08 23.23 -10.92
CA PHE A 281 -6.32 22.73 -10.33
C PHE A 281 -7.17 21.95 -11.32
N ARG A 282 -7.20 22.36 -12.60
CA ARG A 282 -7.87 21.61 -13.67
C ARG A 282 -7.21 20.24 -13.86
N LYS A 283 -5.87 20.19 -13.91
CA LYS A 283 -5.09 18.94 -14.02
C LYS A 283 -5.32 18.02 -12.81
N MET A 284 -5.32 18.56 -11.60
CA MET A 284 -5.66 17.83 -10.35
C MET A 284 -7.09 17.26 -10.40
N GLY A 285 -8.06 18.05 -10.87
CA GLY A 285 -9.44 17.61 -11.01
C GLY A 285 -9.59 16.45 -12.00
N LEU A 286 -8.93 16.54 -13.17
CA LEU A 286 -8.94 15.48 -14.17
C LEU A 286 -8.21 14.21 -13.68
N TYR A 287 -7.12 14.38 -12.93
CA TYR A 287 -6.45 13.29 -12.22
C TYR A 287 -7.40 12.59 -11.24
N MET A 288 -8.12 13.35 -10.41
CA MET A 288 -9.09 12.81 -9.45
C MET A 288 -10.20 12.03 -10.15
N VAL A 289 -10.74 12.56 -11.25
CA VAL A 289 -11.74 11.85 -12.08
C VAL A 289 -11.17 10.57 -12.67
N THR A 290 -9.91 10.57 -13.11
CA THR A 290 -9.22 9.39 -13.65
C THR A 290 -9.09 8.29 -12.60
N VAL A 291 -8.64 8.62 -11.39
CA VAL A 291 -8.55 7.65 -10.29
C VAL A 291 -9.93 7.15 -9.89
N LEU A 292 -10.91 8.04 -9.66
CA LEU A 292 -12.25 7.65 -9.23
C LEU A 292 -12.98 6.79 -10.27
N SER A 293 -12.83 7.10 -11.55
CA SER A 293 -13.39 6.27 -12.64
C SER A 293 -12.71 4.91 -12.72
N GLY A 294 -11.38 4.85 -12.56
CA GLY A 294 -10.65 3.58 -12.49
C GLY A 294 -11.09 2.70 -11.32
N LEU A 295 -11.21 3.27 -10.12
CA LEU A 295 -11.72 2.57 -8.95
C LEU A 295 -13.17 2.10 -9.17
N ALA A 296 -14.03 2.95 -9.75
CA ALA A 296 -15.42 2.59 -10.03
C ALA A 296 -15.52 1.44 -11.04
N ILE A 297 -14.75 1.49 -12.14
CA ILE A 297 -14.70 0.42 -13.15
C ILE A 297 -14.18 -0.88 -12.51
N HIS A 298 -13.11 -0.81 -11.73
CA HIS A 298 -12.55 -1.98 -11.08
C HIS A 298 -13.55 -2.64 -10.12
N ALA A 299 -14.24 -1.84 -9.30
CA ALA A 299 -15.18 -2.30 -8.29
C ALA A 299 -16.51 -2.83 -8.85
N THR A 300 -16.98 -2.25 -9.96
CA THR A 300 -18.29 -2.58 -10.54
C THR A 300 -18.21 -3.54 -11.72
N ILE A 301 -17.07 -3.59 -12.42
CA ILE A 301 -16.89 -4.44 -13.60
C ILE A 301 -15.85 -5.52 -13.31
N CYS A 302 -14.61 -5.17 -13.01
CA CYS A 302 -13.51 -6.15 -12.93
C CYS A 302 -13.72 -7.19 -11.81
N LEU A 303 -13.85 -6.76 -10.55
CA LEU A 303 -14.03 -7.68 -9.41
C LEU A 303 -15.32 -8.51 -9.52
N PRO A 304 -16.50 -7.90 -9.82
CA PRO A 304 -17.74 -8.65 -10.01
C PRO A 304 -17.66 -9.67 -11.15
N PHE A 305 -16.96 -9.35 -12.25
CA PHE A 305 -16.77 -10.24 -13.39
C PHE A 305 -15.93 -11.47 -13.01
N ILE A 306 -14.82 -11.27 -12.30
CA ILE A 306 -13.98 -12.37 -11.80
C ILE A 306 -14.79 -13.27 -10.86
N PHE A 307 -15.53 -12.67 -9.91
CA PHE A 307 -16.40 -13.40 -9.00
C PHE A 307 -17.48 -14.20 -9.75
N PHE A 308 -18.12 -13.60 -10.75
CA PHE A 308 -19.16 -14.27 -11.53
C PHE A 308 -18.62 -15.47 -12.31
N ILE A 309 -17.44 -15.36 -12.94
CA ILE A 309 -16.84 -16.47 -13.70
C ILE A 309 -16.53 -17.67 -12.80
N ILE A 310 -15.94 -17.42 -11.63
CA ILE A 310 -15.45 -18.48 -10.74
C ILE A 310 -16.58 -19.04 -9.86
N VAL A 311 -17.36 -18.16 -9.21
CA VAL A 311 -18.40 -18.55 -8.24
C VAL A 311 -19.72 -18.89 -8.94
N ARG A 312 -19.97 -18.32 -10.12
CA ARG A 312 -21.23 -18.42 -10.89
C ARG A 312 -22.47 -18.06 -10.07
N LYS A 313 -22.35 -17.03 -9.24
CA LYS A 313 -23.43 -16.41 -8.48
C LYS A 313 -23.47 -14.91 -8.78
N ASN A 314 -24.61 -14.28 -8.51
CA ASN A 314 -24.76 -12.84 -8.70
C ASN A 314 -23.81 -12.06 -7.75
N PRO A 315 -22.80 -11.34 -8.28
CA PRO A 315 -21.84 -10.60 -7.45
C PRO A 315 -22.45 -9.38 -6.74
N TYR A 316 -23.48 -8.77 -7.31
CA TYR A 316 -24.09 -7.57 -6.72
C TYR A 316 -24.89 -7.88 -5.46
N THR A 317 -25.52 -9.06 -5.39
CA THR A 317 -26.15 -9.55 -4.15
C THR A 317 -25.11 -9.74 -3.05
N PHE A 318 -23.93 -10.24 -3.40
CA PHE A 318 -22.81 -10.39 -2.46
C PHE A 318 -22.28 -9.03 -2.00
N THR A 319 -22.14 -8.05 -2.90
CA THR A 319 -21.73 -6.67 -2.55
C THR A 319 -22.73 -6.01 -1.60
N LEU A 320 -24.03 -6.20 -1.83
CA LEU A 320 -25.08 -5.70 -0.93
C LEU A 320 -24.95 -6.27 0.49
N GLY A 321 -24.56 -7.54 0.63
CA GLY A 321 -24.23 -8.15 1.92
C GLY A 321 -23.05 -7.49 2.64
N MET A 322 -22.13 -6.85 1.89
CA MET A 322 -20.97 -6.12 2.43
C MET A 322 -21.20 -4.61 2.59
N ALA A 323 -22.37 -4.08 2.24
CA ALA A 323 -22.61 -2.64 2.16
C ALA A 323 -22.25 -1.88 3.45
N GLN A 324 -22.54 -2.45 4.62
CA GLN A 324 -22.17 -1.85 5.90
C GLN A 324 -20.65 -1.74 6.09
N ALA A 325 -19.89 -2.76 5.70
CA ALA A 325 -18.43 -2.73 5.76
C ALA A 325 -17.84 -1.71 4.78
N LEU A 326 -18.36 -1.65 3.55
CA LEU A 326 -17.92 -0.69 2.53
C LEU A 326 -18.16 0.76 2.95
N VAL A 327 -19.34 1.06 3.49
CA VAL A 327 -19.62 2.39 4.05
C VAL A 327 -18.70 2.67 5.23
N THR A 328 -18.46 1.70 6.10
CA THR A 328 -17.52 1.89 7.23
C THR A 328 -16.09 2.16 6.73
N ALA A 329 -15.65 1.47 5.68
CA ALA A 329 -14.35 1.66 5.05
C ALA A 329 -14.20 3.04 4.42
N LEU A 330 -15.23 3.52 3.72
CA LEU A 330 -15.26 4.88 3.20
C LEU A 330 -15.16 5.95 4.31
N MET A 331 -15.75 5.68 5.47
CA MET A 331 -15.80 6.61 6.59
C MET A 331 -14.46 6.66 7.35
N ILE A 332 -13.87 5.51 7.65
CA ILE A 332 -12.66 5.37 8.47
C ILE A 332 -11.38 5.49 7.62
N SER A 333 -11.44 5.18 6.31
CA SER A 333 -10.29 5.20 5.40
C SER A 333 -9.16 4.23 5.81
N SER A 334 -9.49 3.13 6.48
CA SER A 334 -8.51 2.11 6.89
C SER A 334 -9.10 0.71 6.75
N SER A 335 -8.49 -0.14 5.91
CA SER A 335 -8.90 -1.52 5.69
C SER A 335 -8.79 -2.33 6.98
N SER A 336 -7.66 -2.21 7.70
CA SER A 336 -7.43 -2.92 8.96
C SER A 336 -8.39 -2.51 10.07
N ALA A 337 -8.73 -1.22 10.18
CA ALA A 337 -9.70 -0.77 11.19
C ALA A 337 -11.13 -1.22 10.91
N THR A 338 -11.45 -1.52 9.65
CA THR A 338 -12.80 -1.98 9.24
C THR A 338 -12.98 -3.48 9.32
N LEU A 339 -11.88 -4.22 9.53
CA LEU A 339 -11.83 -5.67 9.49
C LEU A 339 -12.89 -6.35 10.38
N PRO A 340 -13.20 -5.90 11.63
CA PRO A 340 -14.26 -6.52 12.44
C PRO A 340 -15.65 -6.43 11.82
N VAL A 341 -15.96 -5.31 11.13
CA VAL A 341 -17.25 -5.13 10.45
C VAL A 341 -17.28 -5.97 9.17
N THR A 342 -16.15 -6.06 8.47
CA THR A 342 -15.98 -6.93 7.29
C THR A 342 -16.20 -8.40 7.65
N PHE A 343 -15.61 -8.87 8.75
CA PHE A 343 -15.84 -10.22 9.29
C PHE A 343 -17.32 -10.52 9.48
N ARG A 344 -18.01 -9.66 10.23
CA ARG A 344 -19.42 -9.83 10.52
C ARG A 344 -20.27 -9.87 9.25
N CYS A 345 -20.04 -8.95 8.31
CA CYS A 345 -20.79 -8.92 7.05
C CYS A 345 -20.52 -10.16 6.18
N ALA A 346 -19.26 -10.61 6.12
CA ALA A 346 -18.87 -11.80 5.38
C ALA A 346 -19.50 -13.09 5.95
N GLU A 347 -19.46 -13.26 7.28
CA GLU A 347 -19.93 -14.47 7.96
C GLU A 347 -21.46 -14.50 8.12
N GLU A 348 -22.08 -13.38 8.54
CA GLU A 348 -23.52 -13.35 8.82
C GLU A 348 -24.35 -13.10 7.56
N ASN A 349 -24.01 -12.08 6.77
CA ASN A 349 -24.83 -11.68 5.62
C ASN A 349 -24.55 -12.57 4.40
N ASN A 350 -23.27 -12.82 4.11
CA ASN A 350 -22.84 -13.59 2.93
C ASN A 350 -22.59 -15.08 3.22
N ARG A 351 -22.67 -15.51 4.49
CA ARG A 351 -22.53 -16.91 4.93
C ARG A 351 -21.23 -17.57 4.45
N ILE A 352 -20.13 -16.82 4.52
CA ILE A 352 -18.78 -17.35 4.28
C ILE A 352 -18.34 -18.16 5.49
N ASP A 353 -17.69 -19.29 5.24
CA ASP A 353 -17.14 -20.14 6.30
C ASP A 353 -16.09 -19.39 7.12
N LYS A 354 -16.21 -19.47 8.46
CA LYS A 354 -15.33 -18.76 9.40
C LYS A 354 -13.85 -19.15 9.24
N ARG A 355 -13.58 -20.37 8.81
CA ARG A 355 -12.22 -20.86 8.57
C ARG A 355 -11.56 -20.12 7.39
N ILE A 356 -12.37 -19.74 6.40
CA ILE A 356 -11.91 -18.94 5.25
C ILE A 356 -11.80 -17.47 5.62
N THR A 357 -12.81 -16.88 6.25
CA THR A 357 -12.80 -15.45 6.59
C THR A 357 -11.64 -15.10 7.52
N ARG A 358 -11.39 -15.91 8.55
CA ARG A 358 -10.33 -15.69 9.55
C ARG A 358 -8.93 -15.77 8.98
N PHE A 359 -8.80 -16.36 7.81
CA PHE A 359 -7.54 -16.45 7.10
C PHE A 359 -7.43 -15.37 6.03
N VAL A 360 -8.40 -15.31 5.12
CA VAL A 360 -8.34 -14.51 3.90
C VAL A 360 -8.43 -13.02 4.21
N LEU A 361 -9.34 -12.59 5.08
CA LEU A 361 -9.60 -11.16 5.31
C LEU A 361 -8.45 -10.44 6.04
N PRO A 362 -7.83 -10.99 7.11
CA PRO A 362 -6.69 -10.31 7.75
C PRO A 362 -5.48 -10.19 6.84
N VAL A 363 -5.20 -11.23 6.05
CA VAL A 363 -4.11 -11.25 5.07
C VAL A 363 -4.41 -10.28 3.92
N GLY A 364 -5.65 -10.23 3.44
CA GLY A 364 -6.08 -9.31 2.38
C GLY A 364 -5.93 -7.85 2.80
N ALA A 365 -6.30 -7.52 4.04
CA ALA A 365 -6.24 -6.15 4.56
C ALA A 365 -4.82 -5.54 4.56
N THR A 366 -3.77 -6.36 4.43
CA THR A 366 -2.38 -5.93 4.31
C THR A 366 -1.81 -6.15 2.90
N ILE A 367 -2.09 -7.29 2.26
CA ILE A 367 -1.46 -7.66 0.98
C ILE A 367 -2.26 -7.18 -0.23
N ASN A 368 -3.59 -7.23 -0.17
CA ASN A 368 -4.45 -7.02 -1.32
C ASN A 368 -4.99 -5.59 -1.37
N MET A 369 -4.22 -4.73 -2.05
CA MET A 369 -4.53 -3.30 -2.14
C MET A 369 -4.75 -2.84 -3.58
N ASP A 370 -5.75 -3.45 -4.26
CA ASP A 370 -6.12 -3.14 -5.64
C ASP A 370 -6.28 -1.64 -5.89
N GLY A 371 -6.98 -0.93 -5.01
CA GLY A 371 -7.23 0.51 -5.12
C GLY A 371 -5.98 1.35 -4.92
N THR A 372 -5.06 0.92 -4.05
CA THR A 372 -3.77 1.59 -3.84
C THR A 372 -2.87 1.40 -5.06
N ALA A 373 -2.79 0.20 -5.61
CA ALA A 373 -1.96 -0.10 -6.78
C ALA A 373 -2.43 0.66 -8.03
N LEU A 374 -3.74 0.72 -8.28
CA LEU A 374 -4.33 1.51 -9.36
C LEU A 374 -3.97 3.00 -9.21
N TYR A 375 -4.13 3.53 -8.00
CA TYR A 375 -3.81 4.92 -7.69
C TYR A 375 -2.32 5.24 -7.88
N GLU A 376 -1.43 4.36 -7.43
CA GLU A 376 0.02 4.51 -7.60
C GLU A 376 0.43 4.57 -9.06
N ALA A 377 -0.12 3.67 -9.88
CA ALA A 377 0.15 3.67 -11.31
C ALA A 377 -0.37 4.95 -12.00
N VAL A 378 -1.60 5.37 -11.69
CA VAL A 378 -2.20 6.59 -12.25
C VAL A 378 -1.43 7.83 -11.81
N ALA A 379 -1.07 7.93 -10.54
CA ALA A 379 -0.34 9.06 -9.97
C ALA A 379 1.09 9.18 -10.52
N ALA A 380 1.82 8.07 -10.64
CA ALA A 380 3.18 8.08 -11.17
C ALA A 380 3.20 8.57 -12.62
N ILE A 381 2.28 8.07 -13.46
CA ILE A 381 2.16 8.51 -14.85
C ILE A 381 1.66 9.96 -14.93
N PHE A 382 0.74 10.35 -14.05
CA PHE A 382 0.28 11.73 -13.98
C PHE A 382 1.40 12.71 -13.61
N ILE A 383 2.27 12.38 -12.64
CA ILE A 383 3.45 13.18 -12.30
C ILE A 383 4.44 13.24 -13.47
N ALA A 384 4.63 12.13 -14.19
CA ALA A 384 5.45 12.13 -15.40
C ALA A 384 4.89 13.11 -16.45
N GLN A 385 3.58 13.08 -16.68
CA GLN A 385 2.89 13.99 -17.59
C GLN A 385 2.97 15.45 -17.13
N LEU A 386 2.92 15.73 -15.82
CA LEU A 386 3.05 17.08 -15.28
C LEU A 386 4.45 17.68 -15.50
N ASN A 387 5.48 16.84 -15.51
CA ASN A 387 6.87 17.24 -15.69
C ASN A 387 7.33 17.16 -17.16
N ASP A 388 6.40 16.96 -18.09
CA ASP A 388 6.71 16.73 -19.51
C ASP A 388 7.76 15.63 -19.72
N TYR A 389 7.74 14.61 -18.84
CA TYR A 389 8.69 13.51 -18.84
C TYR A 389 8.14 12.37 -19.71
N PRO A 390 8.72 12.13 -20.91
CA PRO A 390 8.24 11.06 -21.79
C PRO A 390 8.56 9.70 -21.17
N LEU A 391 7.53 8.90 -20.93
CA LEU A 391 7.69 7.54 -20.42
C LEU A 391 7.90 6.55 -21.56
N ASP A 392 9.01 5.82 -21.50
CA ASP A 392 9.24 4.67 -22.37
C ASP A 392 8.41 3.45 -21.92
N VAL A 393 8.18 2.50 -22.82
CA VAL A 393 7.50 1.23 -22.53
C VAL A 393 8.16 0.50 -21.36
N GLY A 394 9.50 0.52 -21.29
CA GLY A 394 10.22 -0.06 -20.15
C GLY A 394 9.87 0.60 -18.82
N GLN A 395 9.71 1.93 -18.78
CA GLN A 395 9.34 2.65 -17.57
C GLN A 395 7.88 2.38 -17.17
N ILE A 396 6.97 2.23 -18.13
CA ILE A 396 5.58 1.85 -17.85
C ILE A 396 5.52 0.46 -17.22
N VAL A 397 6.30 -0.50 -17.71
CA VAL A 397 6.41 -1.84 -17.10
C VAL A 397 7.01 -1.74 -15.70
N THR A 398 8.05 -0.94 -15.51
CA THR A 398 8.63 -0.70 -14.17
C THR A 398 7.60 -0.09 -13.22
N ILE A 399 6.81 0.92 -13.63
CA ILE A 399 5.69 1.47 -12.84
C ILE A 399 4.69 0.38 -12.49
N SER A 400 4.33 -0.48 -13.45
CA SER A 400 3.36 -1.54 -13.21
C SER A 400 3.83 -2.53 -12.14
N ILE A 401 5.07 -3.00 -12.23
CA ILE A 401 5.64 -3.97 -11.28
C ILE A 401 5.83 -3.30 -9.91
N THR A 402 6.40 -2.10 -9.89
CA THR A 402 6.67 -1.37 -8.65
C THR A 402 5.40 -0.99 -7.92
N ALA A 403 4.36 -0.52 -8.61
CA ALA A 403 3.07 -0.21 -7.99
C ALA A 403 2.40 -1.48 -7.41
N THR A 404 2.50 -2.61 -8.11
CA THR A 404 2.00 -3.90 -7.59
C THR A 404 2.71 -4.27 -6.29
N VAL A 405 4.05 -4.23 -6.28
CA VAL A 405 4.84 -4.61 -5.09
C VAL A 405 4.72 -3.59 -3.96
N ALA A 406 4.69 -2.30 -4.29
CA ALA A 406 4.55 -1.22 -3.33
C ALA A 406 3.17 -1.26 -2.65
N SER A 407 2.11 -1.64 -3.38
CA SER A 407 0.77 -1.81 -2.81
C SER A 407 0.69 -2.93 -1.75
N ILE A 408 1.49 -4.00 -1.86
CA ILE A 408 1.59 -5.05 -0.83
C ILE A 408 2.27 -4.50 0.44
N GLY A 409 3.20 -3.57 0.25
CA GLY A 409 3.90 -2.88 1.34
C GLY A 409 3.10 -1.77 2.01
N ALA A 410 2.01 -1.31 1.39
CA ALA A 410 1.15 -0.33 2.00
C ALA A 410 0.40 -1.01 3.14
N ALA A 411 0.57 -0.51 4.36
CA ALA A 411 -0.23 -0.99 5.48
C ALA A 411 -1.69 -0.54 5.33
N GLY A 412 -2.64 -1.29 5.90
CA GLY A 412 -4.09 -1.01 5.81
C GLY A 412 -4.54 0.21 6.63
N VAL A 413 -3.70 1.24 6.68
CA VAL A 413 -3.86 2.49 7.42
C VAL A 413 -4.08 3.66 6.47
N PRO A 414 -4.75 4.73 6.92
CA PRO A 414 -5.04 5.87 6.06
C PRO A 414 -3.75 6.54 5.57
N ASN A 415 -3.78 7.01 4.31
CA ASN A 415 -2.67 7.67 3.61
C ASN A 415 -1.40 6.82 3.42
N ALA A 416 -1.43 5.50 3.66
CA ALA A 416 -0.27 4.63 3.42
C ALA A 416 0.23 4.70 1.96
N GLY A 417 -0.73 4.83 1.02
CA GLY A 417 -0.47 4.93 -0.43
C GLY A 417 0.41 6.11 -0.85
N LEU A 418 0.42 7.21 -0.08
CA LEU A 418 1.28 8.37 -0.40
C LEU A 418 2.76 8.09 -0.16
N VAL A 419 3.08 7.19 0.78
CA VAL A 419 4.48 6.89 1.08
C VAL A 419 5.02 5.83 0.14
N THR A 420 4.20 4.83 -0.18
CA THR A 420 4.53 3.83 -1.19
C THR A 420 4.62 4.44 -2.59
N MET A 421 3.92 5.54 -2.87
CA MET A 421 4.12 6.36 -4.08
C MET A 421 5.57 6.80 -4.29
N VAL A 422 6.29 7.15 -3.22
CA VAL A 422 7.68 7.60 -3.33
C VAL A 422 8.55 6.50 -3.95
N ILE A 423 8.27 5.24 -3.62
CA ILE A 423 8.97 4.07 -4.17
C ILE A 423 8.75 3.97 -5.68
N VAL A 424 7.50 4.11 -6.12
CA VAL A 424 7.13 4.00 -7.53
C VAL A 424 7.81 5.12 -8.33
N LEU A 425 7.80 6.35 -7.82
CA LEU A 425 8.45 7.50 -8.47
C LEU A 425 9.97 7.37 -8.50
N THR A 426 10.62 6.96 -7.40
CA THR A 426 12.08 6.80 -7.37
C THR A 426 12.55 5.69 -8.31
N ALA A 427 11.76 4.62 -8.45
CA ALA A 427 12.07 3.50 -9.33
C ALA A 427 12.12 3.90 -10.82
N VAL A 428 11.31 4.87 -11.25
CA VAL A 428 11.37 5.43 -12.61
C VAL A 428 12.19 6.71 -12.74
N GLY A 429 12.75 7.20 -11.63
CA GLY A 429 13.60 8.39 -11.61
C GLY A 429 12.85 9.72 -11.63
N LEU A 430 11.56 9.72 -11.27
CA LEU A 430 10.74 10.93 -11.13
C LEU A 430 10.99 11.62 -9.78
N PRO A 431 10.88 12.96 -9.72
CA PRO A 431 11.08 13.72 -8.49
C PRO A 431 9.96 13.46 -7.46
N ALA A 432 10.35 13.00 -6.26
CA ALA A 432 9.41 12.73 -5.18
C ALA A 432 8.79 13.99 -4.54
N SER A 433 9.30 15.19 -4.84
CA SER A 433 8.73 16.47 -4.40
C SER A 433 7.28 16.65 -4.86
N ASP A 434 6.94 16.07 -6.00
CA ASP A 434 5.68 16.33 -6.69
C ASP A 434 4.53 15.49 -6.12
N VAL A 435 4.86 14.48 -5.29
CA VAL A 435 3.87 13.79 -4.44
C VAL A 435 3.08 14.78 -3.61
N THR A 436 3.69 15.91 -3.21
CA THR A 436 3.01 16.93 -2.40
C THR A 436 1.78 17.55 -3.06
N LEU A 437 1.72 17.55 -4.39
CA LEU A 437 0.52 17.98 -5.14
C LEU A 437 -0.64 17.00 -4.93
N ILE A 438 -0.32 15.71 -4.92
CA ILE A 438 -1.30 14.63 -4.76
C ILE A 438 -1.82 14.56 -3.32
N VAL A 439 -0.99 14.86 -2.31
CA VAL A 439 -1.40 14.86 -0.90
C VAL A 439 -2.65 15.73 -0.67
N ALA A 440 -2.81 16.84 -1.40
CA ALA A 440 -3.93 17.74 -1.24
C ALA A 440 -5.29 17.13 -1.63
N VAL A 441 -5.30 16.16 -2.55
CA VAL A 441 -6.52 15.47 -3.02
C VAL A 441 -6.64 14.05 -2.47
N ASP A 442 -5.56 13.49 -1.93
CA ASP A 442 -5.52 12.09 -1.48
C ASP A 442 -6.50 11.79 -0.34
N TRP A 443 -6.80 12.76 0.53
CA TRP A 443 -7.77 12.57 1.62
C TRP A 443 -9.15 12.09 1.14
N LEU A 444 -9.53 12.41 -0.11
CA LEU A 444 -10.77 11.96 -0.74
C LEU A 444 -10.56 10.61 -1.44
N LEU A 445 -9.48 10.50 -2.21
CA LEU A 445 -9.16 9.30 -2.99
C LEU A 445 -8.93 8.09 -2.08
N ASP A 446 -8.19 8.27 -0.98
CA ASP A 446 -7.88 7.24 0.03
C ASP A 446 -9.13 6.52 0.56
N ARG A 447 -10.25 7.24 0.68
CA ARG A 447 -11.53 6.66 1.14
C ARG A 447 -12.09 5.66 0.15
N PHE A 448 -12.08 6.02 -1.13
CA PHE A 448 -12.52 5.13 -2.19
C PHE A 448 -11.52 3.99 -2.40
N ARG A 449 -10.20 4.26 -2.29
CA ARG A 449 -9.16 3.23 -2.33
C ARG A 449 -9.39 2.18 -1.25
N THR A 450 -9.59 2.60 0.00
CA THR A 450 -9.90 1.73 1.13
C THR A 450 -11.15 0.90 0.88
N MET A 451 -12.24 1.53 0.40
CA MET A 451 -13.48 0.83 0.10
C MET A 451 -13.28 -0.27 -0.95
N ILE A 452 -12.47 -0.03 -1.98
CA ILE A 452 -12.18 -1.03 -3.01
C ILE A 452 -11.28 -2.14 -2.48
N ASN A 453 -10.26 -1.82 -1.67
CA ASN A 453 -9.40 -2.84 -1.05
C ASN A 453 -10.25 -3.82 -0.21
N VAL A 454 -11.13 -3.29 0.65
CA VAL A 454 -12.04 -4.12 1.48
C VAL A 454 -13.01 -4.93 0.61
N LEU A 455 -13.48 -4.39 -0.51
CA LEU A 455 -14.32 -5.12 -1.46
C LEU A 455 -13.57 -6.26 -2.14
N GLY A 456 -12.31 -6.02 -2.55
CA GLY A 456 -11.42 -7.02 -3.13
C GLY A 456 -11.21 -8.21 -2.21
N ASP A 457 -10.96 -7.94 -0.93
CA ASP A 457 -10.78 -8.98 0.11
C ASP A 457 -12.04 -9.80 0.33
N ALA A 458 -13.20 -9.13 0.39
CA ALA A 458 -14.48 -9.79 0.55
C ALA A 458 -14.79 -10.72 -0.62
N TYR A 459 -14.57 -10.26 -1.87
CA TYR A 459 -14.70 -11.11 -3.04
C TYR A 459 -13.70 -12.26 -3.04
N GLY A 460 -12.47 -12.02 -2.59
CA GLY A 460 -11.45 -13.04 -2.41
C GLY A 460 -11.92 -14.14 -1.46
N ALA A 461 -12.50 -13.79 -0.31
CA ALA A 461 -13.03 -14.76 0.63
C ALA A 461 -14.15 -15.63 0.00
N GLY A 462 -15.05 -15.03 -0.77
CA GLY A 462 -16.11 -15.77 -1.46
C GLY A 462 -15.60 -16.69 -2.59
N ILE A 463 -14.59 -16.25 -3.34
CA ILE A 463 -13.94 -17.04 -4.38
C ILE A 463 -13.17 -18.22 -3.77
N VAL A 464 -12.36 -17.96 -2.75
CA VAL A 464 -11.57 -18.98 -2.07
C VAL A 464 -12.47 -20.00 -1.39
N GLN A 465 -13.62 -19.59 -0.82
CA GLN A 465 -14.62 -20.52 -0.29
C GLN A 465 -15.14 -21.48 -1.37
N LYS A 466 -15.49 -20.96 -2.56
CA LYS A 466 -15.97 -21.81 -3.65
C LYS A 466 -14.90 -22.80 -4.11
N LEU A 467 -13.66 -22.33 -4.26
CA LEU A 467 -12.54 -23.16 -4.71
C LEU A 467 -12.13 -24.20 -3.66
N SER A 468 -12.32 -23.88 -2.36
CA SER A 468 -11.90 -24.71 -1.23
C SER A 468 -12.99 -25.59 -0.63
N LYS A 469 -14.07 -25.83 -1.39
CA LYS A 469 -15.22 -26.61 -0.90
C LYS A 469 -14.83 -28.02 -0.45
N ARG A 470 -13.97 -28.71 -1.22
CA ARG A 470 -13.55 -30.09 -0.91
C ARG A 470 -12.69 -30.16 0.35
N GLU A 471 -11.85 -29.16 0.56
CA GLU A 471 -11.00 -29.04 1.75
C GLU A 471 -11.85 -28.76 2.99
N LEU A 472 -12.84 -27.87 2.89
CA LEU A 472 -13.80 -27.61 3.98
C LEU A 472 -14.60 -28.86 4.34
N GLU A 473 -15.14 -29.58 3.35
CA GLU A 473 -15.86 -30.84 3.56
C GLU A 473 -14.97 -31.91 4.25
N ARG A 474 -13.67 -31.98 3.90
CA ARG A 474 -12.72 -32.89 4.56
C ARG A 474 -12.47 -32.49 6.02
N MET A 475 -12.35 -31.20 6.31
CA MET A 475 -12.16 -30.72 7.68
C MET A 475 -13.36 -31.04 8.56
N ASP A 476 -14.58 -30.93 8.02
CA ASP A 476 -15.81 -31.29 8.73
C ASP A 476 -15.85 -32.80 9.06
N LEU A 477 -15.47 -33.65 8.10
CA LEU A 477 -15.39 -35.11 8.31
C LEU A 477 -14.38 -35.50 9.39
N ILE A 478 -13.21 -34.85 9.44
CA ILE A 478 -12.19 -35.14 10.47
C ILE A 478 -12.70 -34.71 11.85
N SER A 479 -13.33 -33.52 11.95
CA SER A 479 -13.89 -33.08 13.23
C SER A 479 -15.02 -33.98 13.73
N ASP A 480 -15.87 -34.49 12.84
CA ASP A 480 -16.95 -35.40 13.22
C ASP A 480 -16.42 -36.78 13.67
N VAL A 481 -15.31 -37.25 13.09
CA VAL A 481 -14.64 -38.49 13.50
C VAL A 481 -13.97 -38.35 14.88
N ASP A 482 -13.30 -37.21 15.15
CA ASP A 482 -12.71 -36.92 16.47
C ASP A 482 -13.78 -36.77 17.57
N VAL A 483 -14.97 -36.28 17.23
CA VAL A 483 -16.10 -36.17 18.18
C VAL A 483 -16.84 -37.50 18.36
N ALA A 484 -16.99 -38.29 17.29
CA ALA A 484 -17.70 -39.57 17.34
C ALA A 484 -16.86 -40.70 17.95
N ASN A 485 -15.53 -40.57 17.98
CA ASN A 485 -14.66 -41.64 18.49
C ASN A 485 -13.44 -41.11 19.26
N PRO A 486 -13.61 -40.69 20.53
CA PRO A 486 -12.52 -40.19 21.36
C PRO A 486 -11.41 -41.23 21.66
N PHE A 487 -11.58 -42.49 21.24
CA PHE A 487 -10.75 -43.63 21.60
C PHE A 487 -10.35 -44.56 20.43
N ALA A 488 -10.68 -44.26 19.17
CA ALA A 488 -10.41 -45.20 18.06
C ALA A 488 -9.03 -45.10 17.41
N LEU A 489 -8.02 -44.71 18.19
CA LEU A 489 -6.62 -44.77 17.78
C LEU A 489 -5.76 -45.47 18.84
N GLU A 490 -6.26 -46.60 19.35
CA GLU A 490 -5.42 -47.61 19.99
C GLU A 490 -5.71 -48.96 19.34
N THR A 491 -4.93 -49.29 18.30
CA THR A 491 -4.38 -50.63 18.03
C THR A 491 -3.73 -50.62 16.64
N THR A 492 -2.42 -50.41 16.57
CA THR A 492 -1.43 -51.49 16.35
C THR A 492 -0.05 -50.90 15.97
N LEU A 493 0.93 -51.20 16.84
CA LEU A 493 2.37 -51.40 16.62
C LEU A 493 3.34 -50.21 16.82
N ASP A 494 3.84 -50.20 18.07
CA ASP A 494 5.23 -50.15 18.52
C ASP A 494 6.07 -48.85 18.44
N ASP A 495 6.25 -48.33 19.66
CA ASP A 495 7.44 -47.77 20.30
C ASP A 495 7.97 -46.35 20.02
N GLU A 496 8.08 -45.64 21.17
CA GLU A 496 8.86 -44.46 21.55
C GLU A 496 8.27 -43.04 21.42
N GLU A 497 7.89 -42.53 22.62
CA GLU A 497 7.92 -41.16 23.15
C GLU A 497 7.47 -39.98 22.27
N CYS A 498 6.28 -39.44 22.55
CA CYS A 498 6.15 -38.03 22.94
C CYS A 498 4.72 -37.70 23.41
N GLU A 499 4.60 -37.26 24.67
CA GLU A 499 3.40 -36.60 25.18
C GLU A 499 3.04 -35.36 24.33
N LYS A 500 1.95 -35.43 23.56
CA LYS A 500 1.29 -34.23 23.02
C LYS A 500 0.02 -33.96 23.82
N LYS A 501 0.09 -32.97 24.71
CA LYS A 501 -1.10 -32.35 25.32
C LYS A 501 -1.87 -31.58 24.24
N SER A 502 -3.06 -32.06 23.90
CA SER A 502 -3.99 -31.39 22.99
C SER A 502 -4.50 -30.09 23.62
N TYR A 503 -4.40 -28.98 22.89
CA TYR A 503 -4.98 -27.69 23.25
C TYR A 503 -6.50 -27.71 22.99
N VAL A 504 -7.30 -27.50 24.04
CA VAL A 504 -8.74 -27.25 23.93
C VAL A 504 -9.02 -25.74 24.10
N ASN A 505 -9.89 -25.26 23.22
CA ASN A 505 -10.46 -23.91 23.11
C ASN A 505 -10.43 -23.03 24.36
N GLY A 506 -10.01 -21.77 24.14
CA GLY A 506 -10.19 -20.68 25.08
C GLY A 506 -11.65 -20.49 25.48
N GLY A 507 -11.92 -20.78 26.75
CA GLY A 507 -13.11 -20.35 27.48
C GLY A 507 -12.65 -19.85 28.84
N PHE A 508 -12.92 -18.59 29.12
CA PHE A 508 -12.68 -17.97 30.43
C PHE A 508 -13.46 -18.73 31.51
N THR A 509 -12.76 -19.37 32.45
CA THR A 509 -13.29 -19.69 33.79
C THR A 509 -12.24 -19.29 34.81
N VAL A 510 -12.58 -18.24 35.58
CA VAL A 510 -11.85 -17.82 36.77
C VAL A 510 -12.19 -18.84 37.85
N ASP A 511 -11.24 -19.70 38.21
CA ASP A 511 -11.33 -20.46 39.46
C ASP A 511 -10.45 -19.82 40.53
N LYS A 512 -11.13 -19.37 41.59
CA LYS A 512 -10.60 -18.89 42.86
C LYS A 512 -10.42 -20.09 43.77
N THR A 513 -9.19 -20.50 44.01
CA THR A 513 -8.66 -21.30 45.15
C THR A 513 -7.25 -21.70 44.70
N ASP A 514 -6.15 -21.23 45.29
CA ASP A 514 -5.80 -21.43 46.69
C ASP A 514 -4.91 -20.32 47.25
N ALA A 515 -5.08 -20.13 48.56
CA ALA A 515 -4.34 -19.23 49.40
C ALA A 515 -3.00 -19.84 49.84
N ILE A 516 -1.96 -18.99 49.82
CA ILE A 516 -0.88 -18.89 50.80
C ILE A 516 -0.02 -20.14 51.05
N SER A 517 1.22 -20.11 50.56
CA SER A 517 2.38 -20.39 51.41
C SER A 517 3.62 -19.61 50.93
N PHE A 518 4.11 -18.76 51.82
CA PHE A 518 5.47 -18.22 51.79
C PHE A 518 6.46 -19.35 52.04
N THR A 519 7.56 -19.39 51.28
CA THR A 519 8.91 -19.57 51.85
C THR A 519 9.96 -19.16 50.83
N GLU A 520 10.79 -18.19 51.24
CA GLU A 520 12.05 -17.79 50.63
C GLU A 520 13.14 -18.87 50.74
N THR A 521 14.15 -18.72 49.87
CA THR A 521 15.56 -19.17 49.99
C THR A 521 15.88 -20.66 49.94
N SER A 522 16.63 -21.09 48.91
CA SER A 522 18.11 -21.18 48.98
C SER A 522 18.67 -22.08 47.86
N GLN A 523 19.65 -21.53 47.14
CA GLN A 523 20.82 -22.19 46.52
C GLN A 523 20.66 -23.62 45.95
N PHE A 524 20.66 -23.77 44.63
CA PHE A 524 21.83 -24.11 43.80
C PHE A 524 21.47 -23.97 42.31
#